data_AF-A0A7C3TYM5-F1
#
_entry.id   AF-A0A7C3TYM5-F1
#
_cell.length_a   1.000
_cell.length_b   1.000
_cell.length_c   1.000
_cell.angle_alpha   90.00
_cell.angle_beta   90.00
_cell.angle_gamma   90.00
#
_symmetry.space_group_name_H-M   'P 1'
#
loop_
_entity.id
_entity.type
_entity.pdbx_description
1 polymer ?
#
loop_
_entity_poly.entity_id
_entity_poly.type
_entity_poly.pdbx_seq_one_letter_code
_entity_poly.pdbx_strand_id
1 'polypeptide(L)' 'MLVSDARHGKITPEMKAVAEMEGRPPEFIMRGVANGRIVIPKNAGRENLRVCGIGEGISTKVNANIGTSPDYVN' A
#
# COMPACT_ATOMS: atom_id res chain seq x y z
N MET A 1 5.86 -0.71 -12.53
CA MET A 1 5.01 0.30 -11.84
C MET A 1 3.77 -0.44 -11.36
N LEU A 2 3.49 -0.44 -10.05
CA LEU A 2 2.54 -1.37 -9.41
C LEU A 2 1.18 -1.51 -10.12
N VAL A 3 0.56 -0.39 -10.51
CA VAL A 3 -0.73 -0.40 -11.22
C VAL A 3 -0.61 -1.03 -12.62
N SER A 4 0.45 -0.70 -13.36
CA SER A 4 0.70 -1.29 -14.68
C SER A 4 0.98 -2.78 -14.54
N ASP A 5 1.83 -3.19 -13.61
CA ASP A 5 2.15 -4.60 -13.38
C ASP A 5 0.90 -5.40 -13.00
N ALA A 6 0.05 -4.84 -12.13
CA ALA A 6 -1.24 -5.43 -11.77
C ALA A 6 -2.17 -5.61 -12.97
N ARG A 7 -2.29 -4.59 -13.83
CA ARG A 7 -3.12 -4.64 -15.05
C ARG A 7 -2.64 -5.68 -16.05
N HIS A 8 -1.35 -6.01 -16.06
CA HIS A 8 -0.79 -7.11 -16.84
C HIS A 8 -0.85 -8.47 -16.12
N GLY A 9 -1.54 -8.57 -14.99
CA GLY A 9 -1.68 -9.80 -14.20
C GLY A 9 -0.40 -10.20 -13.45
N LYS A 10 0.59 -9.32 -13.35
CA LYS A 10 1.85 -9.62 -12.65
C LYS A 10 1.70 -9.35 -11.16
N ILE A 11 1.96 -10.37 -10.35
CA ILE A 11 1.98 -10.26 -8.89
C ILE A 11 3.37 -9.78 -8.46
N THR A 12 3.45 -8.57 -7.93
CA THR A 12 4.72 -7.99 -7.46
C THR A 12 5.03 -8.39 -6.01
N PRO A 13 6.29 -8.30 -5.54
CA PRO A 13 6.65 -8.57 -4.15
C PRO A 13 5.84 -7.73 -3.14
N GLU A 14 5.51 -6.50 -3.48
CA GLU A 14 4.69 -5.61 -2.65
C GLU A 14 3.26 -6.13 -2.49
N MET A 15 2.67 -6.64 -3.57
CA MET A 15 1.34 -7.25 -3.51
C MET A 15 1.35 -8.51 -2.65
N LYS A 16 2.41 -9.33 -2.73
CA LYS A 16 2.57 -10.52 -1.87
C LYS A 16 2.70 -10.13 -0.40
N ALA A 17 3.52 -9.14 -0.08
CA ALA A 17 3.69 -8.66 1.29
C ALA A 17 2.38 -8.16 1.89
N VAL A 18 1.60 -7.37 1.13
CA VAL A 18 0.27 -6.91 1.56
C VAL A 18 -0.71 -8.08 1.70
N ALA A 19 -0.71 -9.02 0.76
CA ALA A 19 -1.56 -10.20 0.80
C ALA A 19 -1.34 -11.03 2.06
N GLU A 20 -0.08 -11.26 2.42
CA GLU A 20 0.32 -11.98 3.64
C GLU A 20 -0.14 -11.24 4.90
N MET A 21 0.11 -9.93 5.00
CA MET A 21 -0.31 -9.14 6.16
C MET A 21 -1.83 -9.06 6.34
N GLU A 22 -2.59 -9.07 5.24
CA GLU A 22 -4.06 -8.98 5.28
C GLU A 22 -4.74 -10.36 5.30
N GLY A 23 -3.99 -11.46 5.24
CA GLY A 23 -4.56 -12.81 5.15
C GLY A 23 -5.42 -13.01 3.89
N ARG A 24 -5.03 -12.40 2.77
CA ARG A 24 -5.74 -12.46 1.49
C ARG A 24 -4.89 -13.18 0.42
N PRO A 25 -5.51 -13.77 -0.61
CA PRO A 25 -4.77 -14.27 -1.77
C PRO A 25 -4.04 -13.12 -2.51
N PRO A 26 -2.81 -13.33 -3.00
CA PRO A 26 -2.09 -12.32 -3.79
C PRO A 26 -2.87 -11.82 -5.02
N GLU A 27 -3.67 -12.68 -5.64
CA GLU A 27 -4.52 -12.34 -6.78
C GLU A 27 -5.65 -11.39 -6.39
N PHE A 28 -6.15 -11.46 -5.15
CA PHE A 28 -7.14 -10.53 -4.64
C PHE A 28 -6.55 -9.11 -4.57
N ILE A 29 -5.34 -8.99 -4.01
CA ILE A 29 -4.63 -7.71 -3.93
C ILE A 29 -4.31 -7.18 -5.33
N MET A 30 -3.77 -8.03 -6.21
CA MET A 30 -3.45 -7.66 -7.58
C MET A 30 -4.68 -7.14 -8.34
N ARG A 31 -5.83 -7.83 -8.26
CA ARG A 31 -7.08 -7.34 -8.89
C ARG A 31 -7.56 -6.03 -8.28
N GLY A 32 -7.45 -5.87 -6.97
CA GLY A 32 -7.76 -4.62 -6.29
C GLY A 32 -6.89 -3.47 -6.81
N VAL A 33 -5.59 -3.69 -6.98
CA VAL A 33 -4.65 -2.71 -7.53
C VAL A 33 -4.93 -2.42 -9.01
N ALA A 34 -5.17 -3.45 -9.83
CA ALA A 34 -5.46 -3.29 -11.25
C ALA A 34 -6.71 -2.43 -11.52
N ASN A 35 -7.74 -2.63 -10.68
CA ASN A 35 -9.02 -1.92 -10.75
C ASN A 35 -9.04 -0.61 -9.94
N GLY A 36 -7.93 -0.20 -9.32
CA GLY A 36 -7.83 1.05 -8.56
C GLY A 36 -8.58 1.07 -7.23
N ARG A 37 -8.97 -0.10 -6.70
CA ARG A 37 -9.67 -0.24 -5.41
C ARG A 37 -8.73 -0.44 -4.21
N ILE A 38 -7.50 -0.88 -4.49
CA ILE A 38 -6.43 -1.01 -3.50
C ILE A 38 -5.21 -0.23 -4.02
N VAL A 39 -4.59 0.56 -3.15
CA VAL A 39 -3.32 1.24 -3.40
C VAL A 39 -2.26 0.71 -2.44
N ILE A 40 -1.02 0.62 -2.93
CA ILE A 40 0.14 0.27 -2.13
C ILE A 40 1.16 1.41 -2.29
N PRO A 41 1.20 2.39 -1.36
CA PRO A 41 2.17 3.48 -1.44
C PRO A 41 3.59 2.96 -1.26
N LYS A 42 4.38 3.05 -2.34
CA LYS A 42 5.82 2.77 -2.34
C LYS A 42 6.52 3.85 -3.14
N ASN A 43 7.11 4.81 -2.43
CA ASN A 43 7.97 5.82 -3.05
C ASN A 43 9.34 5.17 -3.32
N ALA A 44 9.83 5.26 -4.56
CA ALA A 44 11.12 4.73 -4.96
C ALA A 44 12.32 5.36 -4.21
N GLY A 45 12.16 6.58 -3.66
CA GLY A 45 13.21 7.21 -2.84
C GLY A 45 13.23 6.78 -1.37
N ARG A 46 12.33 5.87 -0.94
CA ARG A 46 12.26 5.36 0.43
C ARG A 46 12.61 3.88 0.47
N GLU A 47 13.85 3.60 0.84
CA GLU A 47 14.37 2.24 1.05
C GLU A 47 13.86 1.64 2.37
N ASN A 48 13.84 0.31 2.46
CA ASN A 48 13.51 -0.46 3.68
C ASN A 48 12.13 -0.16 4.30
N LEU A 49 11.18 0.36 3.53
CA LEU A 49 9.82 0.60 3.99
C LEU A 49 9.01 -0.70 4.05
N ARG A 50 8.40 -0.98 5.20
CA ARG A 50 7.32 -1.96 5.28
C ARG A 50 6.10 -1.40 4.56
N VAL A 51 5.79 -1.94 3.38
CA VAL A 51 4.64 -1.51 2.59
C VAL A 51 3.33 -1.87 3.29
N CYS A 52 2.27 -1.12 3.00
CA CYS A 52 0.91 -1.42 3.44
C CYS A 52 -0.07 -1.26 2.27
N GLY A 53 -1.15 -2.03 2.28
CA GLY A 53 -2.27 -1.83 1.37
C GLY A 53 -3.32 -0.92 2.00
N ILE A 54 -3.94 -0.06 1.20
CA ILE A 54 -5.10 0.76 1.59
C ILE A 54 -6.18 0.53 0.53
N GLY A 55 -7.37 0.11 0.93
CA GLY A 55 -8.45 -0.12 -0.02
C GLY A 55 -9.57 -1.01 0.48
N GLU A 56 -10.49 -1.32 -0.42
CA GLU A 56 -11.67 -2.13 -0.16
C GLU A 56 -11.29 -3.60 0.15
N GLY A 57 -11.96 -4.21 1.13
CA GLY A 57 -11.85 -5.64 1.43
C GLY A 57 -10.59 -6.07 2.19
N ILE A 58 -9.77 -5.11 2.61
CA ILE A 58 -8.66 -5.30 3.56
C ILE A 58 -8.93 -4.49 4.83
N SER A 59 -8.12 -4.66 5.88
CA SER A 59 -8.35 -3.98 7.15
C SER A 59 -8.27 -2.45 7.03
N THR A 60 -9.16 -1.77 7.76
CA THR A 60 -9.18 -0.30 7.83
C THR A 60 -7.86 0.24 8.36
N LYS A 61 -7.28 1.22 7.66
CA LYS A 61 -6.04 1.88 8.06
C LYS A 61 -6.34 3.26 8.64
N VAL A 62 -5.52 3.69 9.60
CA VAL A 62 -5.57 5.02 10.20
C VAL A 62 -4.29 5.79 9.88
N ASN A 63 -4.41 7.11 9.70
CA ASN A 63 -3.28 8.00 9.48
C ASN A 63 -3.15 8.96 10.67
N ALA A 64 -1.94 9.16 11.17
CA ALA A 64 -1.64 10.09 12.24
C ALA A 64 -0.71 11.19 11.71
N ASN A 65 -1.11 12.45 11.88
CA ASN A 65 -0.27 13.60 11.52
C ASN A 65 0.57 13.99 12.73
N ILE A 66 1.90 13.98 12.58
CA ILE A 66 2.86 14.36 13.61
C ILE A 66 3.77 15.45 13.04
N GLY A 67 3.88 16.56 13.76
CA GLY A 67 4.72 17.71 13.42
C GLY A 67 4.44 18.87 14.38
N THR A 68 5.46 19.65 14.72
CA THR A 68 5.30 20.88 15.51
C THR A 68 4.93 22.05 14.60
N SER A 69 4.04 22.93 15.06
CA SER A 69 3.85 24.21 14.37
C SER A 69 5.09 25.09 14.58
N PRO A 70 5.43 25.97 13.62
CA PRO A 70 6.52 26.94 13.79
C PRO A 70 6.32 27.86 15.01
N ASP A 71 5.05 28.10 15.40
CA ASP A 71 4.67 28.93 16.53
C ASP A 71 4.88 28.24 17.89
N TYR A 72 5.24 26.95 17.90
CA TYR A 72 5.52 26.18 19.09
C TYR A 72 7.03 26.14 19.35
N VAL A 73 7.55 27.22 19.93
CA VAL A 73 8.92 27.29 20.45
C VAL A 73 8.87 26.79 21.90
N ASN A 74 9.66 25.77 22.20
CA ASN A 74 9.86 25.30 23.57
C ASN A 74 10.89 26.19 24.29
#